data_AF-A0A923D700-F1
#
_entry.id   AF-A0A923D700-F1
#
_cell.length_a   1.000
_cell.length_b   1.000
_cell.length_c   1.000
_cell.angle_alpha   90.00
_cell.angle_beta   90.00
_cell.angle_gamma   90.00
#
_symmetry.space_group_name_H-M   'P 1'
#
loop_
_entity.id
_entity.type
_entity.pdbx_description
1 polymer ?
#
loop_
_entity_poly.entity_id
_entity_poly.type
_entity_poly.pdbx_seq_one_letter_code
_entity_poly.pdbx_strand_id
1 'polypeptide(L)' 'MQSGNPKIDELHLLIARLERLSVDSHWAHRAAGMRGGLLKALEDLEAGKPAPDELDAVLTQSYRILIRAAREIPAQEE' A
#
# COMPACT_ATOMS: atom_id res chain seq x y z
N MET A 1 1.25 -18.92 -15.85
CA MET A 1 0.18 -19.11 -14.85
C MET A 1 0.06 -17.84 -14.03
N GLN A 2 -0.75 -16.89 -14.47
CA GLN A 2 -1.21 -15.76 -13.66
C GLN A 2 -2.73 -15.83 -13.69
N SER A 3 -3.27 -16.69 -12.83
CA SER A 3 -4.68 -16.66 -12.44
C SER A 3 -4.70 -16.30 -10.96
N GLY A 4 -4.04 -15.20 -10.62
CA GLY A 4 -4.10 -14.56 -9.30
C GLY A 4 -5.21 -13.52 -9.33
N ASN A 5 -5.93 -13.34 -8.21
CA ASN A 5 -6.89 -12.27 -8.07
C ASN A 5 -6.13 -10.93 -8.23
N PRO A 6 -6.42 -10.09 -9.23
CA PRO A 6 -5.64 -8.86 -9.49
C PRO A 6 -5.62 -7.89 -8.30
N LYS A 7 -6.66 -7.95 -7.45
CA LYS A 7 -6.74 -7.17 -6.21
C LYS A 7 -5.70 -7.66 -5.18
N ILE A 8 -5.46 -8.96 -5.10
CA ILE A 8 -4.45 -9.55 -4.21
C ILE A 8 -3.04 -9.13 -4.65
N ASP A 9 -2.77 -9.16 -5.96
CA ASP A 9 -1.47 -8.71 -6.51
C ASP A 9 -1.22 -7.22 -6.23
N GLU A 10 -2.25 -6.38 -6.36
CA GLU A 10 -2.18 -4.96 -6.01
C GLU A 10 -1.89 -4.72 -4.52
N LEU A 11 -2.55 -5.48 -3.64
CA LEU A 11 -2.33 -5.40 -2.19
C LEU A 11 -0.88 -5.77 -1.83
N HIS A 12 -0.36 -6.87 -2.35
CA HIS A 12 1.03 -7.27 -2.13
C HIS A 12 2.01 -6.19 -2.58
N LEU A 13 1.79 -5.62 -3.78
CA LEU A 13 2.66 -4.57 -4.32
C LEU A 13 2.66 -3.32 -3.43
N LEU A 14 1.49 -2.87 -2.99
CA LEU A 14 1.37 -1.68 -2.14
C LEU A 14 1.96 -1.89 -0.76
N ILE A 15 1.71 -3.04 -0.13
CA ILE A 15 2.29 -3.38 1.18
C ILE A 15 3.82 -3.34 1.09
N ALA A 16 4.40 -4.02 0.11
CA ALA A 16 5.86 -4.07 -0.09
C ALA A 16 6.46 -2.68 -0.36
N ARG A 17 5.75 -1.79 -1.06
CA ARG A 17 6.21 -0.41 -1.29
C ARG A 17 6.14 0.46 -0.04
N LEU A 18 5.06 0.35 0.73
CA LEU A 18 4.89 1.08 1.99
C LEU A 18 5.91 0.61 3.05
N GLU A 19 6.29 -0.67 3.05
CA GLU A 19 7.36 -1.23 3.90
C GLU A 19 8.73 -0.61 3.64
N ARG A 20 8.98 -0.23 2.40
CA ARG A 20 10.26 0.34 1.96
C ARG A 20 10.36 1.84 2.16
N LEU A 21 9.32 2.49 2.69
CA LEU A 21 9.41 3.90 3.05
C LEU A 21 10.44 4.08 4.17
N SER A 22 11.35 5.03 3.97
CA SER A 22 12.35 5.37 4.99
C SER A 22 11.67 5.77 6.29
N VAL A 23 12.25 5.36 7.42
CA VAL A 23 11.80 5.79 8.75
C VAL A 23 11.89 7.32 8.91
N ASP A 24 12.75 7.98 8.14
CA ASP A 24 12.91 9.43 8.11
C ASP A 24 11.85 10.13 7.23
N SER A 25 11.04 9.38 6.47
CA SER A 25 9.97 9.98 5.69
C SER A 25 8.89 10.52 6.62
N HIS A 26 8.43 11.75 6.36
CA HIS A 26 7.30 12.34 7.07
C HIS A 26 6.02 11.49 6.94
N TRP A 27 5.94 10.63 5.93
CA TRP A 27 4.79 9.76 5.68
C TRP A 27 4.90 8.37 6.31
N ALA A 28 6.02 7.99 6.92
CA ALA A 28 6.27 6.65 7.46
C ALA A 28 5.21 6.23 8.50
N HIS A 29 4.85 7.13 9.41
CA HIS A 29 3.82 6.84 10.42
C HIS A 29 2.43 6.60 9.78
N ARG A 30 2.06 7.41 8.79
CA ARG A 30 0.79 7.23 8.06
C ARG A 30 0.79 5.96 7.21
N ALA A 31 1.94 5.59 6.63
CA ALA A 31 2.11 4.37 5.87
C ALA A 31 1.90 3.11 6.73
N ALA A 32 2.38 3.11 7.98
CA ALA A 32 2.18 2.00 8.90
C ALA A 32 0.68 1.73 9.15
N GLY A 33 -0.12 2.78 9.35
CA GLY A 33 -1.58 2.64 9.50
C GLY A 33 -2.26 2.08 8.25
N MET A 34 -1.86 2.53 7.06
CA MET A 34 -2.41 2.00 5.80
C MET A 34 -2.02 0.55 5.56
N ARG A 35 -0.78 0.14 5.90
CA ARG A 35 -0.34 -1.26 5.80
C ARG A 35 -1.23 -2.21 6.60
N GLY A 36 -1.64 -1.82 7.80
CA GLY A 36 -2.56 -2.63 8.61
C GLY A 36 -3.89 -2.88 7.90
N GLY A 37 -4.48 -1.85 7.30
CA GLY A 37 -5.72 -1.98 6.53
C GLY A 37 -5.56 -2.85 5.27
N LEU A 38 -4.45 -2.70 4.55
CA LEU A 38 -4.15 -3.50 3.37
C LEU A 38 -3.90 -4.99 3.72
N LEU A 39 -3.17 -5.26 4.80
CA LEU A 39 -2.93 -6.62 5.29
C LEU A 39 -4.26 -7.29 5.69
N LYS A 40 -5.13 -6.57 6.40
CA LYS A 40 -6.43 -7.08 6.79
C LYS A 40 -7.29 -7.46 5.57
N ALA A 41 -7.30 -6.59 4.54
CA ALA A 41 -8.02 -6.85 3.30
C ALA A 41 -7.42 -8.03 2.51
N LEU A 42 -6.10 -8.18 2.52
CA LEU A 42 -5.40 -9.29 1.89
C LEU A 42 -5.80 -10.63 2.55
N GLU A 43 -5.74 -10.70 3.88
CA GLU A 43 -6.15 -11.88 4.65
C GLU A 43 -7.61 -12.27 4.39
N ASP A 44 -8.51 -11.29 4.31
CA ASP A 44 -9.93 -11.56 4.03
C ASP A 44 -10.12 -12.10 2.61
N LEU A 45 -9.47 -11.51 1.60
CA LEU A 45 -9.54 -11.99 0.21
C LEU A 45 -8.91 -13.37 0.03
N GLU A 46 -7.77 -13.66 0.66
CA GLU A 46 -7.13 -14.99 0.66
C GLU A 46 -8.00 -16.04 1.35
N ALA A 47 -8.75 -15.65 2.39
CA ALA A 47 -9.73 -16.50 3.05
C ALA A 47 -11.05 -16.67 2.29
N GLY A 48 -11.19 -16.08 1.09
CA GLY A 48 -12.41 -16.13 0.28
C GLY A 48 -13.56 -15.28 0.85
N LYS A 49 -13.26 -14.34 1.76
CA LYS A 49 -14.21 -13.38 2.29
C LYS A 49 -14.30 -12.17 1.36
N PRO A 50 -15.42 -11.41 1.40
CA PRO A 50 -15.48 -10.13 0.71
C PRO A 50 -14.40 -9.18 1.24
N ALA A 51 -13.90 -8.32 0.36
CA ALA A 51 -13.04 -7.22 0.77
C ALA A 51 -13.80 -6.27 1.72
N PRO A 52 -13.10 -5.59 2.65
CA PRO A 52 -13.68 -4.51 3.44
C PRO A 52 -14.23 -3.39 2.56
N ASP A 53 -15.34 -2.78 2.96
CA ASP A 53 -16.00 -1.69 2.22
C ASP A 53 -15.06 -0.48 2.04
N GLU A 54 -14.19 -0.23 3.03
CA GLU A 54 -13.20 0.85 2.98
C GLU A 54 -11.98 0.57 2.09
N LEU A 55 -11.85 -0.61 1.49
CA LEU A 55 -10.64 -1.01 0.78
C LEU A 55 -10.23 0.00 -0.30
N ASP A 56 -11.18 0.49 -1.11
CA ASP A 56 -10.85 1.45 -2.17
C ASP A 56 -10.36 2.81 -1.63
N ALA A 57 -10.84 3.21 -0.45
CA ALA A 57 -10.36 4.40 0.25
C ALA A 57 -8.93 4.18 0.79
N VAL A 58 -8.66 3.01 1.37
CA VAL A 58 -7.33 2.62 1.85
C VAL A 58 -6.33 2.54 0.70
N LEU A 59 -6.70 1.96 -0.44
CA LEU A 59 -5.88 1.91 -1.65
C LEU A 59 -5.54 3.32 -2.13
N THR A 60 -6.56 4.18 -2.29
CA THR A 60 -6.40 5.56 -2.73
C THR A 60 -5.43 6.33 -1.81
N GLN A 61 -5.56 6.16 -0.50
CA GLN A 61 -4.71 6.84 0.47
C GLN A 61 -3.28 6.29 0.46
N SER A 62 -3.11 4.98 0.28
CA SER A 62 -1.80 4.32 0.15
C SER A 62 -1.02 4.84 -1.07
N TYR A 63 -1.66 4.95 -2.23
CA TYR A 63 -1.04 5.56 -3.41
C TYR A 63 -0.66 7.02 -3.16
N ARG A 64 -1.52 7.82 -2.52
CA ARG A 64 -1.21 9.21 -2.19
C ARG A 64 0.01 9.33 -1.28
N ILE A 65 0.15 8.45 -0.29
CA ILE A 65 1.32 8.39 0.58
C ILE A 65 2.58 8.11 -0.24
N LEU A 66 2.56 7.08 -1.09
CA LEU A 66 3.71 6.73 -1.93
C LEU A 66 4.11 7.89 -2.87
N ILE A 67 3.15 8.56 -3.49
CA ILE A 67 3.40 9.72 -4.36
C ILE A 67 4.04 10.87 -3.57
N ARG A 68 3.55 11.15 -2.36
CA ARG A 68 4.08 12.24 -1.53
C ARG A 68 5.47 11.92 -0.99
N ALA A 69 5.70 10.68 -0.55
CA ALA A 69 7.01 10.24 -0.12
C ALA A 69 8.04 10.27 -1.26
N ALA A 70 7.65 9.87 -2.48
CA ALA A 70 8.53 9.96 -3.65
C ALA A 70 8.97 11.41 -3.95
N ARG A 71 8.13 12.40 -3.65
CA ARG A 71 8.46 13.83 -3.82
C ARG A 71 9.42 14.38 -2.76
N GLU A 72 9.65 13.66 -1.66
CA GLU A 72 10.66 14.04 -0.65
C GLU A 72 12.08 13.77 -1.15
N ILE A 73 12.22 12.92 -2.17
CA ILE A 73 13.50 12.62 -2.81
C ILE A 73 13.77 13.78 -3.79
N PRO A 74 14.78 14.63 -3.55
CA PRO A 74 15.13 15.68 -4.50
C PRO A 74 15.47 15.05 -5.85
N ALA A 75 15.10 15.73 -6.94
CA ALA A 75 15.55 15.32 -8.27
C ALA A 75 17.08 15.32 -8.24
N GLN A 76 17.68 14.15 -8.39
CA GLN A 76 19.12 14.06 -8.55
C GLN A 76 19.43 14.73 -9.90
N GLU A 77 20.05 15.92 -9.86
CA GLU A 77 20.73 16.47 -11.03
C GLU A 77 21.90 15.52 -11.32
N GLU A 78 21.84 14.81 -12.46
CA GLU A 78 22.96 14.04 -13.02
C GLU A 78 24.02 14.95 -13.63
#